data_AF-A0A5E7PJC7-F1
#
_entry.id   AF-A0A5E7PJC7-F1
#
_cell.length_a   1.000
_cell.length_b   1.000
_cell.length_c   1.000
_cell.angle_alpha   90.00
_cell.angle_beta   90.00
_cell.angle_gamma   90.00
#
_symmetry.space_group_name_H-M   'P 1'
#
loop_
_entity.id
_entity.type
_entity.pdbx_description
1 polymer ?
#
loop_
_entity_poly.entity_id
_entity_poly.type
_entity_poly.pdbx_seq_one_letter_code
_entity_poly.pdbx_strand_id
1 'polypeptide(L)'
;MNKHQITLANGWTATFDNNGEFRMGAEGWSLSLQGPDGRNIHYFADQIILVNDDDGTQANSCLRLSTDGVYGYLSTAVDSCWVIDFSRCMIAPHRVNIRHYHDAYDESVAAYEQPAFKRARQYISVVGKYIYLTFPLTKDEDFPKIWEEYLSIRRRQLDELYFRN
;
A
#
# COMPACT_ATOMS: atom_id res chain seq x y z
N MET A 1 22.78 8.01 10.16
CA MET A 1 21.40 7.69 9.76
C MET A 1 20.94 8.75 8.79
N ASN A 2 20.69 8.36 7.55
CA ASN A 2 20.25 9.28 6.49
C ASN A 2 18.73 9.41 6.53
N LYS A 3 18.23 10.56 6.08
CA LYS A 3 16.79 10.86 5.99
C LYS A 3 16.49 11.67 4.74
N HIS A 4 15.34 11.40 4.13
CA HIS A 4 14.79 12.22 3.04
C HIS A 4 13.50 12.85 3.51
N GLN A 5 13.32 14.15 3.24
CA GLN A 5 12.12 14.87 3.66
C GLN A 5 11.54 15.65 2.49
N ILE A 6 10.26 15.42 2.22
CA ILE A 6 9.56 15.97 1.07
C ILE A 6 8.29 16.68 1.56
N THR A 7 8.18 17.96 1.23
CA THR A 7 6.94 18.71 1.42
C THR A 7 6.03 18.52 0.22
N LEU A 8 4.86 17.95 0.46
CA LEU A 8 3.82 17.71 -0.54
C LEU A 8 3.03 19.00 -0.80
N ALA A 9 2.39 19.08 -1.98
CA ALA A 9 1.64 20.27 -2.38
C ALA A 9 0.42 20.59 -1.47
N ASN A 10 -0.11 19.59 -0.74
CA ASN A 10 -1.18 19.78 0.24
C ASN A 10 -0.67 20.21 1.64
N GLY A 11 0.63 20.55 1.76
CA GLY A 11 1.25 21.02 3.00
C GLY A 11 1.68 19.92 3.96
N TRP A 12 1.45 18.65 3.62
CA TRP A 12 1.97 17.52 4.39
C TRP A 12 3.47 17.33 4.15
N THR A 13 4.16 16.80 5.14
CA THR A 13 5.56 16.40 5.08
C THR A 13 5.65 14.89 5.09
N ALA A 14 6.29 14.32 4.08
CA ALA A 14 6.68 12.92 4.03
C ALA A 14 8.16 12.81 4.45
N THR A 15 8.42 12.07 5.51
CA THR A 15 9.77 11.80 6.01
C THR A 15 10.08 10.34 5.83
N PHE A 16 11.16 10.05 5.11
CA PHE A 16 11.70 8.73 4.90
C PHE A 16 12.96 8.57 5.74
N ASP A 17 12.92 7.64 6.69
CA ASP A 17 14.04 7.35 7.58
C ASP A 17 14.72 6.05 7.16
N ASN A 18 16.05 6.09 7.03
CA ASN A 18 16.84 4.90 6.74
C ASN A 18 16.89 4.01 7.99
N ASN A 19 16.40 2.78 7.86
CA ASN A 19 16.34 1.78 8.92
C ASN A 19 17.56 0.84 8.95
N GLY A 20 18.55 1.08 8.08
CA GLY A 20 19.73 0.26 7.88
C GLY A 20 19.50 -0.97 7.01
N GLU A 21 20.53 -1.82 6.95
CA GLU A 21 20.51 -3.06 6.18
C GLU A 21 19.53 -4.08 6.79
N PHE A 22 18.60 -4.59 5.97
CA PHE A 22 17.68 -5.66 6.37
C PHE A 22 18.02 -7.00 5.73
N ARG A 23 18.69 -7.02 4.56
CA ARG A 23 19.10 -8.26 3.89
C ARG A 23 20.11 -8.06 2.75
N MET A 24 21.25 -8.75 2.80
CA MET A 24 22.19 -8.91 1.67
C MET A 24 22.61 -7.58 1.03
N GLY A 25 22.93 -6.57 1.85
CA GLY A 25 23.29 -5.23 1.40
C GLY A 25 22.10 -4.38 0.93
N ALA A 26 20.86 -4.83 1.13
CA ALA A 26 19.67 -4.01 0.90
C ALA A 26 19.32 -3.20 2.16
N GLU A 27 19.25 -1.89 2.02
CA GLU A 27 18.84 -0.95 3.06
C GLU A 27 17.37 -0.57 2.92
N GLY A 28 16.66 -0.58 4.05
CA GLY A 28 15.23 -0.32 4.11
C GLY A 28 14.94 1.11 4.56
N TRP A 29 13.88 1.70 4.03
CA TRP A 29 13.44 3.05 4.39
C TRP A 29 11.97 3.03 4.79
N SER A 30 11.66 3.54 5.99
CA SER A 30 10.28 3.72 6.45
C SER A 30 9.70 5.05 6.01
N LEU A 31 8.41 5.27 6.27
CA LEU A 31 7.72 6.52 5.99
C LEU A 31 6.93 6.99 7.21
N SER A 32 7.03 8.28 7.51
CA SER A 32 6.07 8.98 8.37
C SER A 32 5.48 10.16 7.61
N LEU A 33 4.18 10.41 7.80
CA LEU A 33 3.48 11.54 7.19
C LEU A 33 2.98 12.47 8.29
N GLN A 34 3.35 13.74 8.19
CA GLN A 34 2.97 14.78 9.14
C GLN A 34 2.22 15.91 8.43
N GLY A 35 1.02 16.20 8.89
CA GLY A 35 0.16 17.25 8.39
C GLY A 35 0.49 18.62 9.00
N PRO A 36 0.10 19.71 8.31
CA PRO A 36 0.40 21.07 8.76
C PRO A 36 -0.31 21.48 10.06
N ASP A 37 -1.34 20.72 10.45
CA ASP A 37 -2.15 20.93 11.66
C ASP A 37 -1.86 19.90 12.76
N GLY A 38 -0.71 19.21 12.69
CA GLY A 38 -0.28 18.24 13.70
C GLY A 38 -0.92 16.86 13.58
N ARG A 39 -1.78 16.63 12.58
CA ARG A 39 -2.24 15.29 12.20
C ARG A 39 -1.06 14.46 11.69
N ASN A 40 -1.02 13.17 12.02
CA ASN A 40 0.04 12.28 11.54
C ASN A 40 -0.54 10.96 11.04
N ILE A 41 0.23 10.26 10.21
CA ILE A 41 0.01 8.87 9.81
C ILE A 41 1.34 8.13 10.07
N HIS A 42 1.31 7.13 10.95
CA HIS A 42 2.49 6.43 11.45
C HIS A 42 2.52 4.95 11.09
N TYR A 43 1.46 4.38 10.50
CA TYR A 43 1.44 2.95 10.12
C TYR A 43 2.69 2.51 9.33
N PHE A 44 3.23 3.38 8.48
CA PHE A 44 4.40 3.07 7.65
C PHE A 44 5.76 3.27 8.36
N ALA A 45 5.77 3.76 9.60
CA ALA A 45 7.01 4.08 10.33
C ALA A 45 7.82 2.82 10.68
N ASP A 46 7.12 1.70 10.88
CA ASP A 46 7.72 0.38 11.16
C ASP A 46 7.77 -0.54 9.92
N GLN A 47 7.48 0.00 8.73
CA GLN A 47 7.43 -0.76 7.48
C GLN A 47 8.59 -0.37 6.56
N ILE A 48 9.06 -1.31 5.74
CA ILE A 48 10.00 -1.00 4.65
C ILE A 48 9.18 -0.55 3.44
N ILE A 49 9.21 0.75 3.17
CA ILE A 49 8.47 1.40 2.07
C ILE A 49 9.33 1.48 0.82
N LEU A 50 10.62 1.80 0.97
CA LEU A 50 11.59 1.86 -0.13
C LEU A 50 12.81 1.01 0.20
N VAL A 51 13.53 0.62 -0.85
CA VAL A 51 14.77 -0.16 -0.75
C VAL A 51 15.85 0.56 -1.54
N ASN A 52 17.03 0.72 -0.92
CA ASN A 52 18.23 1.33 -1.53
C ASN A 52 17.95 2.70 -2.16
N ASP A 53 17.22 3.56 -1.45
CA ASP A 53 16.89 4.91 -1.92
C ASP A 53 17.86 5.97 -1.38
N ASP A 54 19.16 5.71 -1.43
CA ASP A 54 20.19 6.59 -0.85
C ASP A 54 20.19 8.00 -1.45
N ASP A 55 19.80 8.12 -2.72
CA ASP A 55 19.72 9.39 -3.45
C ASP A 55 18.35 10.10 -3.34
N GLY A 56 17.35 9.43 -2.75
CA GLY A 56 16.00 9.97 -2.56
C GLY A 56 15.14 10.02 -3.83
N THR A 57 15.57 9.41 -4.94
CA THR A 57 14.84 9.44 -6.21
C THR A 57 13.46 8.78 -6.10
N GLN A 58 13.36 7.65 -5.38
CA GLN A 58 12.10 6.95 -5.18
C GLN A 58 11.22 7.70 -4.19
N ALA A 59 11.77 8.23 -3.10
CA ALA A 59 11.05 9.06 -2.14
C ALA A 59 10.31 10.22 -2.84
N ASN A 60 10.97 10.88 -3.80
CA ASN A 60 10.41 12.02 -4.55
C ASN A 60 9.25 11.67 -5.49
N SER A 61 9.02 10.39 -5.80
CA SER A 61 8.08 9.97 -6.84
C SER A 61 7.06 8.92 -6.40
N CYS A 62 7.26 8.30 -5.23
CA CYS A 62 6.42 7.22 -4.72
C CYS A 62 5.06 7.70 -4.21
N LEU A 63 4.94 8.97 -3.81
CA LEU A 63 3.70 9.55 -3.29
C LEU A 63 3.15 10.62 -4.23
N ARG A 64 1.92 10.39 -4.73
CA ARG A 64 1.23 11.30 -5.65
C ARG A 64 -0.06 11.78 -5.05
N LEU A 65 -0.37 13.05 -5.25
CA LEU A 65 -1.63 13.63 -4.78
C LEU A 65 -2.68 13.62 -5.89
N SER A 66 -3.93 13.49 -5.46
CA SER A 66 -5.10 13.88 -6.24
C SER A 66 -5.11 15.40 -6.49
N THR A 67 -5.91 15.84 -7.47
CA THR A 67 -5.95 17.26 -7.89
C THR A 67 -6.34 18.21 -6.76
N ASP A 68 -7.19 17.79 -5.84
CA ASP A 68 -7.61 18.57 -4.67
C ASP A 68 -6.68 18.40 -3.46
N GLY A 69 -5.67 17.51 -3.56
CA GLY A 69 -4.73 17.20 -2.49
C GLY A 69 -5.33 16.43 -1.30
N VAL A 70 -6.61 16.03 -1.36
CA VAL A 70 -7.30 15.33 -0.27
C VAL A 70 -6.82 13.88 -0.20
N TYR A 71 -6.68 13.24 -1.36
CA TYR A 71 -6.22 11.87 -1.47
C TYR A 71 -4.78 11.77 -1.95
N GLY A 72 -4.04 10.82 -1.37
CA GLY A 72 -2.72 10.39 -1.79
C GLY A 72 -2.74 8.97 -2.35
N TYR A 73 -1.87 8.73 -3.32
CA TYR A 73 -1.53 7.41 -3.81
C TYR A 73 -0.06 7.13 -3.51
N LEU A 74 0.17 6.22 -2.56
CA LEU A 74 1.50 5.71 -2.24
C LEU A 74 1.73 4.46 -3.09
N SER A 75 2.67 4.55 -4.03
CA SER A 75 3.12 3.44 -4.87
C SER A 75 4.57 3.16 -4.54
N THR A 76 4.84 2.04 -3.89
CA THR A 76 6.22 1.59 -3.68
C THR A 76 6.63 0.69 -4.84
N ALA A 77 7.94 0.60 -5.09
CA ALA A 77 8.47 -0.33 -6.09
C ALA A 77 8.23 -1.80 -5.69
N VAL A 78 7.90 -2.06 -4.42
CA VAL A 78 7.66 -3.40 -3.86
C VAL A 78 6.17 -3.65 -3.74
N ASP A 79 5.51 -3.89 -4.88
CA ASP A 79 4.26 -4.65 -5.01
C ASP A 79 3.08 -4.23 -4.09
N SER A 80 3.13 -3.06 -3.46
CA SER A 80 2.19 -2.63 -2.46
C SER A 80 1.86 -1.18 -2.74
N CYS A 81 0.59 -0.91 -2.99
CA CYS A 81 0.12 0.46 -3.09
C CYS A 81 -0.93 0.73 -2.02
N TRP A 82 -1.05 1.98 -1.63
CA TRP A 82 -2.02 2.43 -0.65
C TRP A 82 -2.70 3.69 -1.14
N VAL A 83 -3.99 3.79 -0.87
CA VAL A 83 -4.74 5.04 -0.97
C VAL A 83 -4.78 5.65 0.43
N ILE A 84 -4.48 6.94 0.50
CA ILE A 84 -4.44 7.71 1.74
C ILE A 84 -5.45 8.84 1.63
N ASP A 85 -6.28 9.03 2.65
CA ASP A 85 -7.10 10.23 2.84
C ASP A 85 -6.42 11.11 3.89
N PHE A 86 -5.75 12.16 3.42
CA PHE A 86 -5.03 13.12 4.27
C PHE A 86 -5.98 13.98 5.10
N SER A 87 -7.24 14.14 4.69
CA SER A 87 -8.21 14.92 5.45
C SER A 87 -8.64 14.18 6.73
N ARG A 88 -8.58 12.85 6.73
CA ARG A 88 -9.07 12.00 7.82
C ARG A 88 -8.02 11.08 8.43
N CYS A 89 -6.77 11.14 7.98
CA CYS A 89 -5.70 10.21 8.37
C CYS A 89 -6.10 8.74 8.19
N MET A 90 -6.69 8.43 7.03
CA MET A 90 -7.15 7.08 6.73
C MET A 90 -6.36 6.45 5.60
N ILE A 91 -6.21 5.14 5.65
CA ILE A 91 -5.43 4.33 4.72
C ILE A 91 -6.34 3.20 4.20
N ALA A 92 -6.18 2.84 2.93
CA ALA A 92 -6.74 1.64 2.34
C ALA A 92 -5.65 0.92 1.53
N PRO A 93 -5.52 -0.42 1.61
CA PRO A 93 -4.68 -1.16 0.69
C PRO A 93 -5.23 -1.05 -0.73
N HIS A 94 -4.35 -0.95 -1.72
CA HIS A 94 -4.70 -0.92 -3.14
C HIS A 94 -3.66 -1.69 -3.95
N ARG A 95 -4.09 -2.59 -4.84
CA ARG A 95 -3.20 -3.31 -5.78
C ARG A 95 -1.93 -3.88 -5.09
N VAL A 96 -2.14 -4.61 -4.00
CA VAL A 96 -1.05 -5.35 -3.34
C VAL A 96 -0.89 -6.67 -4.09
N ASN A 97 0.17 -6.77 -4.89
CA ASN A 97 0.49 -7.98 -5.64
C ASN A 97 0.96 -9.06 -4.68
N ILE A 98 0.55 -10.29 -4.95
CA ILE A 98 1.17 -11.47 -4.37
C ILE A 98 1.67 -12.28 -5.55
N ARG A 99 2.98 -12.18 -5.84
CA ARG A 99 3.57 -12.90 -6.96
C ARG A 99 3.50 -14.39 -6.70
N HIS A 100 2.78 -15.10 -7.55
CA HIS A 100 2.86 -16.55 -7.62
C HIS A 100 2.70 -17.04 -9.05
N TYR A 101 3.66 -17.84 -9.52
CA TYR A 101 3.62 -18.44 -10.85
C TYR A 101 2.67 -19.64 -10.84
N HIS A 102 1.58 -19.57 -11.60
CA HIS A 102 0.66 -20.69 -11.81
C HIS A 102 0.18 -20.67 -13.27
N ASP A 103 0.27 -21.81 -13.98
CA ASP A 103 0.04 -21.90 -15.43
C ASP A 103 -1.38 -21.52 -15.89
N ALA A 104 -2.34 -21.34 -14.96
CA ALA A 104 -3.75 -21.04 -15.25
C ALA A 104 -4.25 -19.68 -14.72
N TYR A 105 -3.35 -18.82 -14.21
CA TYR A 105 -3.73 -17.51 -13.64
C TYR A 105 -2.90 -16.39 -14.23
N ASP A 106 -3.57 -15.30 -14.61
CA ASP A 106 -2.93 -14.04 -15.00
C ASP A 106 -3.49 -12.94 -14.09
N GLU A 107 -2.62 -12.31 -13.30
CA GLU A 107 -3.01 -11.18 -12.45
C GLU A 107 -3.01 -9.91 -13.31
N SER A 108 -4.18 -9.36 -13.62
CA SER A 108 -4.25 -8.11 -14.37
C SER A 108 -5.18 -7.07 -13.72
N VAL A 109 -4.82 -5.81 -13.94
CA VAL A 109 -5.40 -4.63 -13.33
C VAL A 109 -6.66 -4.23 -14.10
N ALA A 110 -7.82 -4.15 -13.44
CA ALA A 110 -8.93 -3.37 -14.00
C ALA A 110 -8.56 -1.88 -13.92
N ALA A 111 -8.15 -1.30 -15.05
CA ALA A 111 -7.91 0.13 -15.17
C ALA A 111 -9.21 0.97 -15.15
N TYR A 112 -10.38 0.34 -15.31
CA TYR A 112 -11.64 1.03 -15.62
C TYR A 112 -12.81 0.75 -14.65
N GLU A 113 -12.67 -0.13 -13.66
CA GLU A 113 -13.76 -0.45 -12.72
C GLU A 113 -13.44 0.05 -11.31
N GLN A 114 -13.48 1.37 -11.09
CA GLN A 114 -13.64 1.91 -9.73
C GLN A 114 -14.69 3.03 -9.72
N PRO A 115 -15.99 2.69 -9.69
CA PRO A 115 -16.99 3.62 -9.20
C PRO A 115 -16.94 3.60 -7.67
N ALA A 116 -16.54 4.74 -7.12
CA ALA A 116 -16.80 5.24 -5.77
C ALA A 116 -17.55 4.27 -4.82
N PHE A 117 -16.86 3.85 -3.76
CA PHE A 117 -17.44 3.47 -2.47
C PHE A 117 -18.85 2.85 -2.52
N LYS A 118 -18.98 1.54 -2.79
CA LYS A 118 -20.01 0.65 -2.20
C LYS A 118 -20.04 -0.73 -2.84
N ARG A 119 -19.76 -1.74 -1.99
CA ARG A 119 -20.46 -3.04 -1.81
C ARG A 119 -19.45 -4.18 -1.63
N ALA A 120 -19.60 -4.87 -0.50
CA ALA A 120 -19.04 -6.20 -0.30
C ALA A 120 -19.38 -7.09 -1.49
N ARG A 121 -18.41 -7.80 -2.09
CA ARG A 121 -18.75 -9.00 -2.86
C ARG A 121 -17.82 -10.17 -2.58
N GLN A 122 -18.51 -11.19 -2.09
CA GLN A 122 -18.12 -12.55 -1.77
C GLN A 122 -17.85 -13.40 -3.03
N TYR A 123 -16.81 -14.24 -2.91
CA TYR A 123 -16.71 -15.69 -3.26
C TYR A 123 -16.76 -16.23 -4.72
N ILE A 124 -15.81 -17.17 -4.96
CA ILE A 124 -15.85 -18.42 -5.78
C ILE A 124 -15.07 -18.48 -7.12
N SER A 125 -14.05 -19.34 -7.08
CA SER A 125 -13.57 -20.39 -8.03
C SER A 125 -13.39 -20.17 -9.55
N VAL A 126 -12.25 -20.72 -10.00
CA VAL A 126 -11.80 -21.18 -11.34
C VAL A 126 -11.25 -20.15 -12.36
N VAL A 127 -10.15 -20.58 -12.98
CA VAL A 127 -9.45 -20.18 -14.24
C VAL A 127 -10.04 -18.96 -14.96
N GLY A 128 -9.23 -17.91 -15.08
CA GLY A 128 -9.52 -16.72 -15.90
C GLY A 128 -10.35 -15.62 -15.24
N LYS A 129 -10.47 -15.57 -13.91
CA LYS A 129 -11.17 -14.48 -13.19
C LYS A 129 -10.24 -13.66 -12.30
N TYR A 130 -10.40 -12.34 -12.37
CA TYR A 130 -9.72 -11.35 -11.54
C TYR A 130 -10.40 -11.20 -10.17
N ILE A 131 -9.61 -11.19 -9.10
CA ILE A 131 -10.11 -10.96 -7.73
C ILE A 131 -9.72 -9.55 -7.28
N TYR A 132 -10.72 -8.67 -7.19
CA TYR A 132 -10.56 -7.33 -6.63
C TYR A 132 -10.93 -7.36 -5.15
N LEU A 133 -9.94 -7.14 -4.27
CA LEU A 133 -10.18 -6.83 -2.87
C LEU A 133 -10.12 -5.32 -2.69
N THR A 134 -11.23 -4.72 -2.29
CA THR A 134 -11.29 -3.31 -1.90
C THR A 134 -11.65 -3.24 -0.43
N PHE A 135 -10.78 -2.62 0.35
CA PHE A 135 -11.01 -2.36 1.76
C PHE A 135 -11.43 -0.90 1.95
N PRO A 136 -12.30 -0.61 2.93
CA PRO A 136 -12.64 0.77 3.23
C PRO A 136 -11.41 1.53 3.74
N LEU A 137 -11.41 2.84 3.50
CA LEU A 137 -10.51 3.75 4.21
C LEU A 137 -10.71 3.56 5.71
N THR A 138 -9.61 3.27 6.39
CA THR A 138 -9.58 2.94 7.81
C THR A 138 -8.57 3.85 8.49
N LYS A 139 -8.86 4.26 9.73
CA LYS A 139 -7.91 5.10 10.49
C LYS A 139 -6.57 4.40 10.65
N ASP A 140 -5.50 5.20 10.71
CA ASP A 140 -4.13 4.75 10.96
C ASP A 140 -4.02 3.71 12.08
N GLU A 141 -4.64 3.99 13.24
CA GLU A 141 -4.63 3.12 14.44
C GLU A 141 -5.29 1.75 14.23
N ASP A 142 -6.32 1.68 13.38
CA ASP A 142 -7.09 0.47 13.11
C ASP A 142 -6.56 -0.29 11.87
N PHE A 143 -5.74 0.37 11.06
CA PHE A 143 -5.25 -0.17 9.78
C PHE A 143 -4.44 -1.47 9.90
N PRO A 144 -3.60 -1.70 10.94
CA PRO A 144 -2.88 -2.97 11.10
C PRO A 144 -3.80 -4.19 11.07
N LYS A 145 -4.95 -4.12 11.74
CA LYS A 145 -5.92 -5.22 11.77
C LYS A 145 -6.53 -5.48 10.39
N ILE A 146 -6.83 -4.41 9.65
CA ILE A 146 -7.33 -4.51 8.27
C ILE A 146 -6.27 -5.13 7.35
N TRP A 147 -5.00 -4.79 7.57
CA TRP A 147 -3.90 -5.39 6.84
C TRP A 147 -3.75 -6.89 7.10
N GLU A 148 -3.84 -7.32 8.37
CA GLU A 148 -3.85 -8.75 8.72
C GLU A 148 -5.03 -9.50 8.11
N GLU A 149 -6.21 -8.88 8.10
CA GLU A 149 -7.39 -9.44 7.43
C GLU A 149 -7.17 -9.59 5.92
N TYR A 150 -6.61 -8.58 5.27
CA TYR A 150 -6.20 -8.64 3.86
C TYR A 150 -5.27 -9.84 3.63
N LEU A 151 -4.19 -9.96 4.40
CA LEU A 151 -3.21 -11.04 4.27
C LEU A 151 -3.82 -12.42 4.55
N SER A 152 -4.72 -12.53 5.54
CA SER A 152 -5.42 -13.77 5.88
C SER A 152 -6.34 -14.25 4.75
N ILE A 153 -7.16 -13.35 4.20
CA ILE A 153 -8.02 -13.66 3.05
C ILE A 153 -7.17 -14.12 1.87
N ARG A 154 -6.05 -13.43 1.61
CA ARG A 154 -5.12 -13.80 0.54
C ARG A 154 -4.45 -15.16 0.76
N ARG A 155 -4.01 -15.47 1.98
CA ARG A 155 -3.44 -16.79 2.32
C ARG A 155 -4.46 -17.91 2.08
N ARG A 156 -5.69 -17.73 2.56
CA ARG A 156 -6.78 -18.69 2.31
C ARG A 156 -7.07 -18.87 0.82
N GLN A 157 -7.02 -17.80 0.03
CA GLN A 157 -7.18 -17.89 -1.43
C GLN A 157 -6.09 -18.77 -2.05
N LEU A 158 -4.83 -18.63 -1.62
CA LEU A 158 -3.74 -19.51 -2.06
C LEU A 158 -3.97 -20.95 -1.61
N ASP A 159 -4.33 -21.19 -0.36
CA ASP A 159 -4.58 -22.53 0.16
C ASP A 159 -5.73 -23.24 -0.60
N GLU A 160 -6.82 -22.52 -0.89
CA GLU A 160 -7.93 -23.05 -1.70
C GLU A 160 -7.50 -23.38 -3.14
N LEU A 161 -6.50 -22.69 -3.70
CA LEU A 161 -5.95 -22.99 -5.02
C LEU A 161 -5.06 -24.25 -4.99
N TYR A 162 -4.26 -24.45 -3.95
CA TYR A 162 -3.31 -25.58 -3.86
C TYR A 162 -3.91 -26.88 -3.35
N PHE A 163 -4.91 -26.80 -2.48
CA PHE A 163 -5.35 -27.95 -1.69
C PHE A 163 -6.80 -28.36 -1.93
N ARG A 164 -7.50 -27.73 -2.89
CA ARG A 164 -8.78 -28.27 -3.39
C ARG A 164 -8.53 -29.43 -4.36
N ASN A 165 -8.50 -30.63 -3.78
CA ASN A 165 -8.97 -31.87 -4.41
C ASN A 165 -10.39 -32.16 -3.90
#